data_AF-A0A1J3I401-F1
#
_entry.id   AF-A0A1J3I401-F1
#
_cell.length_a   1.000
_cell.length_b   1.000
_cell.length_c   1.000
_cell.angle_alpha   90.00
_cell.angle_beta   90.00
_cell.angle_gamma   90.00
#
_symmetry.space_group_name_H-M   'P 1'
#
loop_
_entity.id
_entity.type
_entity.pdbx_description
1 polymer ?
#
loop_
_entity_poly.entity_id
_entity_poly.type
_entity_poly.pdbx_seq_one_letter_code
_entity_poly.pdbx_strand_id
1 'polypeptide(L)' 'VFANSTLHIPINDAHQVKNTGHEDLQVLVIISRPPIKVFTYDDWFMPHTAARLKFPYYWDEQCVQESQKDEL' A
#
# COMPACT_ATOMS: atom_id res chain seq x y z
N VAL A 1 10.72 -9.10 -9.52
CA VAL A 1 11.69 -8.78 -8.45
C VAL A 1 12.44 -10.05 -8.13
N PHE A 2 13.76 -10.01 -8.06
CA PHE A 2 14.59 -11.14 -7.64
C PHE A 2 15.44 -10.75 -6.43
N ALA A 3 16.05 -11.73 -5.77
CA ALA A 3 16.83 -11.50 -4.56
C ALA A 3 17.91 -10.42 -4.79
N ASN A 4 18.04 -9.48 -3.84
CA ASN A 4 18.98 -8.36 -3.88
C ASN A 4 18.78 -7.37 -5.06
N SER A 5 17.62 -7.37 -5.69
CA SER A 5 17.21 -6.30 -6.63
C SER A 5 16.40 -5.22 -5.93
N THR A 6 16.37 -4.02 -6.50
CA THR A 6 15.53 -2.89 -6.04
C THR A 6 14.65 -2.40 -7.19
N LEU A 7 13.49 -1.85 -6.84
CA LEU A 7 12.60 -1.19 -7.78
C LEU A 7 12.01 0.07 -7.13
N HIS A 8 11.72 1.06 -7.96
CA HIS A 8 11.06 2.29 -7.53
C HIS A 8 9.75 2.45 -8.30
N ILE A 9 8.65 2.64 -7.57
CA ILE A 9 7.34 2.91 -8.17
C ILE A 9 7.20 4.43 -8.32
N PRO A 10 6.96 4.95 -9.54
CA PRO A 10 6.69 6.37 -9.74
C PRO A 10 5.46 6.83 -8.96
N ILE A 11 5.45 8.11 -8.57
CA ILE A 11 4.37 8.67 -7.74
C ILE A 11 3.03 8.53 -8.47
N ASN A 12 2.05 7.93 -7.79
CA ASN A 12 0.68 7.67 -8.25
C ASN A 12 0.51 6.59 -9.33
N ASP A 13 1.57 5.91 -9.76
CA ASP A 13 1.42 4.80 -10.70
C ASP A 13 0.67 3.62 -10.05
N ALA A 14 -0.35 3.13 -10.75
CA ALA A 14 -1.06 1.92 -10.35
C ALA A 14 -0.14 0.71 -10.55
N HIS A 15 0.02 -0.10 -9.49
CA HIS A 15 0.93 -1.23 -9.49
C HIS A 15 0.39 -2.37 -8.62
N GLN A 16 0.87 -3.58 -8.90
CA GLN A 16 0.61 -4.77 -8.10
C GLN A 16 1.91 -5.54 -7.92
N VAL A 17 2.21 -5.95 -6.69
CA VAL A 17 3.28 -6.90 -6.39
C VAL A 17 2.66 -8.27 -6.19
N LYS A 18 3.04 -9.22 -7.03
CA LYS A 18 2.57 -10.61 -6.96
C LYS A 18 3.78 -11.55 -6.91
N ASN A 19 3.84 -12.40 -5.90
CA ASN A 19 4.80 -13.50 -5.87
C ASN A 19 4.38 -14.56 -6.91
N THR A 20 5.21 -14.78 -7.93
CA THR A 20 5.02 -15.81 -8.95
C THR A 20 5.92 -17.02 -8.74
N GLY A 21 6.72 -17.03 -7.66
CA GLY A 21 7.58 -18.15 -7.27
C GLY A 21 6.88 -19.15 -6.36
N HIS A 22 7.60 -20.21 -6.02
CA HIS A 22 7.14 -21.26 -5.11
C HIS A 22 7.56 -21.04 -3.66
N GLU A 23 8.56 -20.19 -3.43
CA GLU A 23 9.08 -19.83 -2.11
C GLU A 23 8.56 -18.46 -1.67
N ASP A 24 8.68 -18.16 -0.37
CA ASP A 24 8.26 -16.88 0.19
C ASP A 24 9.08 -15.71 -0.38
N LEU A 25 8.39 -14.64 -0.75
CA LEU A 25 9.02 -13.39 -1.16
C LEU A 25 9.14 -12.46 0.05
N GLN A 26 10.37 -12.28 0.55
CA GLN A 26 10.67 -11.29 1.58
C GLN A 26 11.17 -9.99 0.96
N VAL A 27 10.58 -8.86 1.35
CA VAL A 27 10.96 -7.53 0.85
C VAL A 27 11.01 -6.50 1.97
N LEU A 28 11.89 -5.51 1.84
CA LEU A 28 11.86 -4.28 2.62
C LEU A 28 11.16 -3.19 1.80
N VAL A 29 10.13 -2.57 2.37
CA VAL A 29 9.36 -1.50 1.71
C VAL A 29 9.60 -0.19 2.44
N ILE A 30 9.93 0.86 1.69
CA ILE A 30 10.15 2.21 2.20
C ILE A 30 9.21 3.16 1.46
N ILE A 31 8.46 3.96 2.21
CA ILE A 31 7.57 4.99 1.66
C ILE A 31 8.02 6.37 2.12
N SER A 32 7.78 7.38 1.27
CA SER A 32 7.87 8.79 1.67
C SER A 32 6.50 9.28 2.13
N ARG A 33 6.47 10.30 3.01
CA ARG A 33 5.24 10.96 3.50
C ARG A 33 4.24 10.02 4.22
N PRO A 34 4.65 9.31 5.29
CA PRO A 34 3.73 8.47 6.08
C PRO A 34 2.69 9.32 6.86
N PRO A 35 1.54 8.74 7.27
CA PRO A 35 1.06 7.37 6.99
C PRO A 35 0.58 7.19 5.55
N ILE A 36 0.56 5.95 5.06
CA ILE A 36 0.25 5.66 3.66
C ILE A 36 -1.23 5.94 3.34
N LYS A 37 -1.50 6.46 2.14
CA LYS A 37 -2.86 6.58 1.57
C LYS A 37 -2.95 5.69 0.34
N VAL A 38 -3.65 4.56 0.46
CA VAL A 38 -3.75 3.55 -0.61
C VAL A 38 -5.06 3.73 -1.36
N PHE A 39 -4.99 3.91 -2.68
CA PHE A 39 -6.16 3.82 -3.55
C PHE A 39 -6.22 2.42 -4.17
N THR A 40 -7.29 1.68 -3.88
CA THR A 40 -7.49 0.30 -4.36
C THR A 40 -8.36 0.27 -5.61
N TYR A 41 -8.02 -0.64 -6.51
CA TYR A 41 -8.71 -0.90 -7.77
C TYR A 41 -9.23 -2.32 -7.76
N ASP A 42 -10.46 -2.53 -8.26
CA ASP A 42 -11.07 -3.87 -8.37
C ASP A 42 -10.43 -4.66 -9.54
N ASP A 43 -10.02 -3.97 -10.61
CA ASP A 43 -9.30 -4.53 -11.76
C ASP A 43 -8.44 -3.45 -12.46
N TRP A 44 -7.71 -3.85 -13.52
CA TRP A 44 -6.82 -2.97 -14.29
C TRP A 44 -7.55 -1.97 -15.22
N PHE A 45 -8.85 -2.15 -15.44
CA PHE A 45 -9.67 -1.31 -16.32
C PHE A 45 -10.47 -0.25 -15.55
N MET A 46 -10.56 -0.41 -14.23
CA MET A 46 -11.20 0.55 -13.34
C MET A 46 -10.54 1.94 -13.47
N PRO A 47 -11.30 3.01 -13.77
CA PRO A 47 -10.73 4.34 -13.94
C PRO A 47 -10.19 4.87 -12.61
N HIS A 48 -9.10 5.64 -12.66
CA HIS A 48 -8.47 6.25 -11.47
C HIS A 48 -9.45 7.05 -10.61
N THR A 49 -10.44 7.70 -11.24
CA THR A 49 -11.47 8.48 -10.55
C THR A 49 -12.44 7.64 -9.74
N ALA A 50 -12.57 6.34 -10.03
CA ALA A 50 -13.41 5.43 -9.27
C ALA A 50 -12.64 4.72 -8.14
N ALA A 51 -11.30 4.81 -8.12
CA ALA A 51 -10.45 4.10 -7.17
C ALA A 51 -10.83 4.47 -5.72
N ARG A 52 -10.89 3.45 -4.86
CA ARG A 52 -11.40 3.64 -3.49
C ARG A 52 -10.23 3.90 -2.54
N LEU A 53 -10.33 4.95 -1.74
CA LEU A 53 -9.34 5.23 -0.71
C LEU A 53 -9.51 4.26 0.47
N LYS A 54 -8.46 3.52 0.81
CA LYS A 54 -8.32 2.79 2.07
C LYS A 54 -7.37 3.55 3.00
N PHE A 55 -7.95 4.30 3.94
CA PHE A 55 -7.25 5.04 4.98
C PHE A 55 -8.05 5.04 6.30
N PRO A 56 -7.43 4.77 7.47
CA PRO A 56 -6.08 4.20 7.62
C PRO A 56 -5.94 2.86 6.90
N TYR A 57 -4.73 2.53 6.47
CA TYR A 57 -4.47 1.19 5.93
C TYR A 57 -4.43 0.19 7.08
N TYR A 58 -4.63 -1.10 6.80
CA TYR A 58 -4.93 -2.10 7.83
C TYR A 58 -3.96 -2.12 9.02
N TRP A 59 -2.66 -1.89 8.79
CA TRP A 59 -1.65 -1.86 9.85
C TRP A 59 -1.64 -0.58 10.69
N ASP A 60 -2.26 0.51 10.22
CA ASP A 60 -2.36 1.80 10.95
C ASP A 60 -3.71 1.94 11.69
N GLU A 61 -4.67 1.03 11.47
CA GLU A 61 -6.05 1.17 11.97
C GLU A 61 -6.12 1.32 13.50
N GLN A 62 -5.43 0.46 14.25
CA GLN A 62 -5.48 0.47 15.70
C GLN A 62 -4.87 1.77 16.27
N CYS A 63 -3.70 2.17 15.79
CA CYS A 63 -3.00 3.37 16.29
C CYS A 63 -3.81 4.65 16.05
N VAL A 64 -4.45 4.77 14.88
CA VAL A 64 -5.28 5.95 14.56
C VAL A 64 -6.59 5.95 15.36
N GLN A 65 -7.18 4.78 15.62
CA GLN A 65 -8.38 4.69 16.47
C GLN A 65 -8.08 5.05 17.93
N GLU A 66 -6.94 4.63 18.46
CA GLU A 66 -6.50 4.99 19.82
C GLU A 66 -6.24 6.50 19.93
N SER A 67 -5.55 7.11 18.96
CA SER A 67 -5.30 8.56 18.98
C SER A 67 -6.59 9.39 18.97
N GLN A 68 -7.62 8.93 18.24
CA GLN A 68 -8.91 9.62 18.21
C GLN A 68 -9.67 9.53 19.54
N LYS A 69 -9.46 8.48 20.34
CA LYS A 69 -10.13 8.32 21.63
C LYS A 69 -9.52 9.21 22.71
N ASP A 70 -8.22 9.49 22.65
CA ASP A 70 -7.54 10.34 23.63
C ASP A 70 -7.81 11.84 23.41
N GLU A 71 -8.32 12.23 22.23
CA GLU A 71 -8.69 13.62 21.90
C GLU A 71 -10.15 13.98 22.26
N LEU A 72 -10.93 13.01 22.79
CA LEU A 72 -12.34 13.14 23.17
C LEU A 72 -12.51 13.19 24.70
#